data_AF-M3B6Q0-F1
#
_entry.id   AF-M3B6Q0-F1
#
_cell.length_a   1.000
_cell.length_b   1.000
_cell.length_c   1.000
_cell.angle_alpha   90.00
_cell.angle_beta   90.00
_cell.angle_gamma   90.00
#
_symmetry.space_group_name_H-M   'P 1'
#
loop_
_entity.id
_entity.type
_entity.pdbx_description
1 polymer ?
#
loop_
_entity_poly.entity_id
_entity_poly.type
_entity_poly.pdbx_seq_one_letter_code
_entity_poly.pdbx_strand_id
1 'polypeptide(L)'
;MHIFTLPYVLWLLPAVVSASPLRSLETRQNDNDPVDSPYSIPQDSSSPLRAAGVSTKQKDFTYGPGIGGGPFSPAGPLGIAAIKRDSAIYQKEGGNQLQLTQAENASAAAAVDQYNGLKTLDDYVKLYDGQWERSTSPSGVSPGLLTNYTDDLLFSMERLSFNPYAVRRLTPEEDLPFTVDDEIVRKVSGQPLAELHSSSRLFYIDHREQDKLTRATGGKYSAACDALFYISEAPDKFLPLSIRAKNTDNDGLVYTPRDSPEDWLLAKIMFNCADFFMSQIHHLAHTHFVAEILFQAAIRTLSDDHPVLALLSRIMYGTFGIRPAGATNLFSPGAAIDRYFGYTGASAVQWGAELYASGFAGSIQSNYFLTNLRKRGLIDSPSGPALPRFPFYEDALPLYNATQTFFAAFVGSYYSDPSTITADIELQAWLVEAKGPAQAIDVPDISTPADLVDLLTHIAHLSTSAHHSVNLNQLITSNGVLPFHPTAIYKPVPTQKGITDVASYLPPLSKCLGFLTVGANFARPLLVDSNRSMVHMFDDDVMLSRMNQVTRDANGAFMKDLQARSSEVRARDFDQDGLAQGMPFLWKALDPETIPWSLSI
;
A
#
# COMPACT_ATOMS: atom_id res chain seq x y z
N MET A 1 -21.55 -5.00 31.99
CA MET A 1 -22.52 -4.36 31.08
C MET A 1 -22.41 -2.84 31.24
N HIS A 2 -21.44 -2.22 30.57
CA HIS A 2 -21.36 -0.78 30.36
C HIS A 2 -20.98 -0.60 28.89
N ILE A 3 -22.01 -0.42 28.06
CA ILE A 3 -21.88 -0.14 26.64
C ILE A 3 -21.50 1.34 26.55
N PHE A 4 -20.22 1.63 26.28
CA PHE A 4 -19.80 2.95 25.84
C PHE A 4 -20.19 3.11 24.38
N THR A 5 -21.37 3.66 24.12
CA THR A 5 -21.68 4.33 22.86
C THR A 5 -20.78 5.57 22.77
N LEU A 6 -19.86 5.60 21.81
CA LEU A 6 -19.03 6.76 21.51
C LEU A 6 -19.88 7.96 21.07
N PRO A 7 -19.55 9.19 21.47
CA PRO A 7 -19.98 10.38 20.74
C PRO A 7 -18.98 10.59 19.59
N TYR A 8 -19.31 10.13 18.39
CA TYR A 8 -18.69 10.69 17.19
C TYR A 8 -19.37 12.03 16.92
N VAL A 9 -18.60 13.11 17.08
CA VAL A 9 -19.05 14.47 16.73
C VAL A 9 -19.17 14.52 15.20
N LEU A 10 -20.38 14.28 14.68
CA LEU A 10 -20.75 14.72 13.34
C LEU A 10 -20.72 16.26 13.36
N TRP A 11 -19.75 16.86 12.69
CA TRP A 11 -19.91 18.23 12.24
C TRP A 11 -20.86 18.24 11.04
N LEU A 12 -22.17 18.25 11.32
CA LEU A 12 -23.17 18.74 10.37
C LEU A 12 -23.04 20.27 10.34
N LEU A 13 -22.21 20.79 9.44
CA LEU A 13 -22.27 22.22 9.12
C LEU A 13 -23.49 22.47 8.22
N PRO A 14 -24.32 23.48 8.51
CA PRO A 14 -25.51 23.78 7.74
C PRO A 14 -25.14 24.23 6.32
N ALA A 15 -25.89 23.74 5.34
CA ALA A 15 -25.79 24.15 3.95
C ALA A 15 -26.17 25.63 3.81
N VAL A 16 -25.19 26.48 3.47
CA VAL A 16 -25.39 27.73 2.71
C VAL A 16 -24.18 27.93 1.78
N VAL A 17 -24.51 28.39 0.56
CA VAL A 17 -23.77 28.46 -0.69
C VAL A 17 -22.53 29.38 -0.67
N SER A 18 -21.60 29.07 -1.59
CA SER A 18 -20.52 29.90 -2.19
C SER A 18 -19.08 29.74 -1.64
N ALA A 19 -18.29 28.89 -2.33
CA ALA A 19 -16.90 29.16 -2.72
C ALA A 19 -16.45 28.13 -3.78
N SER A 20 -16.06 28.59 -4.99
CA SER A 20 -15.73 27.78 -6.17
C SER A 20 -14.44 26.94 -6.01
N PRO A 21 -14.49 25.61 -6.23
CA PRO A 21 -13.32 24.74 -6.40
C PRO A 21 -12.88 24.61 -7.87
N LEU A 22 -11.64 24.16 -8.07
CA LEU A 22 -11.15 23.52 -9.30
C LEU A 22 -12.25 22.71 -9.99
N ARG A 23 -12.52 23.04 -11.28
CA ARG A 23 -13.61 22.56 -12.15
C ARG A 23 -14.35 21.34 -11.58
N SER A 24 -15.56 21.56 -11.08
CA SER A 24 -16.51 20.48 -10.82
C SER A 24 -16.78 19.74 -12.13
N LEU A 25 -16.65 18.42 -12.08
CA LEU A 25 -17.23 17.49 -13.04
C LEU A 25 -18.77 17.38 -12.90
N GLU A 26 -19.43 18.24 -12.11
CA GLU A 26 -20.88 18.31 -12.07
C GLU A 26 -21.36 19.78 -12.07
N THR A 27 -22.13 20.10 -13.11
CA THR A 27 -23.00 21.27 -13.32
C THR A 27 -22.36 22.67 -13.29
N ARG A 28 -22.02 23.19 -14.48
CA ARG A 28 -21.76 24.62 -14.72
C ARG A 28 -23.09 25.35 -14.97
N GLN A 29 -23.40 26.36 -14.15
CA GLN A 29 -24.36 27.40 -14.49
C GLN A 29 -23.67 28.43 -15.38
N ASN A 30 -23.75 28.25 -16.71
CA ASN A 30 -23.75 29.29 -17.76
C ASN A 30 -23.55 28.59 -19.13
N ASP A 31 -24.64 28.44 -19.88
CA ASP A 31 -24.78 27.66 -21.13
C ASP A 31 -24.08 28.26 -22.38
N ASN A 32 -23.01 29.06 -22.25
CA ASN A 32 -22.46 29.82 -23.40
C ASN A 32 -20.95 29.72 -23.66
N ASP A 33 -20.19 28.84 -22.99
CA ASP A 33 -18.83 28.47 -23.44
C ASP A 33 -18.88 27.12 -24.16
N PRO A 34 -18.27 26.95 -25.35
CA PRO A 34 -18.30 25.66 -26.04
C PRO A 34 -17.40 24.66 -25.29
N VAL A 35 -18.01 23.69 -24.60
CA VAL A 35 -17.32 22.63 -23.83
C VAL A 35 -17.21 21.32 -24.63
N ASP A 36 -16.82 21.43 -25.91
CA ASP A 36 -16.63 20.29 -26.81
C ASP A 36 -15.19 20.16 -27.34
N SER A 37 -14.27 21.03 -26.89
CA SER A 37 -12.91 21.04 -27.44
C SER A 37 -12.10 19.83 -26.97
N PRO A 38 -11.47 19.08 -27.90
CA PRO A 38 -10.57 17.99 -27.59
C PRO A 38 -9.43 18.42 -26.65
N TYR A 39 -8.94 17.49 -25.83
CA TYR A 39 -7.69 17.69 -25.11
C TYR A 39 -6.54 17.88 -26.10
N SER A 40 -5.60 18.77 -25.79
CA SER A 40 -4.47 19.11 -26.66
C SER A 40 -3.22 19.44 -25.85
N ILE A 41 -2.06 19.16 -26.43
CA ILE A 41 -0.77 19.68 -25.97
C ILE A 41 -0.68 21.18 -26.31
N PRO A 42 0.14 21.99 -25.61
CA PRO A 42 0.18 23.44 -25.85
C PRO A 42 0.57 23.82 -27.29
N GLN A 43 1.32 22.99 -27.99
CA GLN A 43 1.72 23.19 -29.39
C GLN A 43 0.53 23.19 -30.36
N ASP A 44 -0.53 22.46 -30.01
CA ASP A 44 -1.73 22.32 -30.83
C ASP A 44 -2.85 23.28 -30.39
N SER A 45 -2.56 24.19 -29.46
CA SER A 45 -3.54 25.14 -28.91
C SER A 45 -3.07 26.58 -29.06
N SER A 46 -3.88 27.41 -29.72
CA SER A 46 -3.65 28.86 -29.79
C SER A 46 -4.45 29.66 -28.75
N SER A 47 -5.08 28.99 -27.78
CA SER A 47 -5.99 29.64 -26.83
C SER A 47 -5.24 30.40 -25.74
N PRO A 48 -5.40 31.73 -25.61
CA PRO A 48 -4.78 32.50 -24.53
C PRO A 48 -5.33 32.12 -23.15
N LEU A 49 -6.53 31.52 -23.09
CA LEU A 49 -7.14 31.04 -21.85
C LEU A 49 -6.35 29.88 -21.20
N ARG A 50 -5.55 29.16 -22.00
CA ARG A 50 -4.72 28.05 -21.55
C ARG A 50 -3.69 28.51 -20.52
N ALA A 51 -2.85 29.47 -20.91
CA ALA A 51 -1.82 30.03 -20.04
C ALA A 51 -2.43 30.81 -18.86
N ALA A 52 -3.52 31.56 -19.09
CA ALA A 52 -4.22 32.28 -18.02
C ALA A 52 -4.76 31.32 -16.94
N GLY A 53 -5.34 30.18 -17.34
CA GLY A 53 -5.81 29.15 -16.41
C GLY A 53 -4.68 28.55 -15.57
N VAL A 54 -3.52 28.26 -16.18
CA VAL A 54 -2.32 27.80 -15.45
C VAL A 54 -1.87 28.86 -14.43
N SER A 55 -1.79 30.14 -14.83
CA SER A 55 -1.42 31.22 -13.90
C SER A 55 -2.39 31.35 -12.71
N THR A 56 -3.70 31.19 -12.93
CA THR A 56 -4.69 31.15 -11.85
C THR A 56 -4.44 29.98 -10.91
N LYS A 57 -4.19 28.77 -11.44
CA LYS A 57 -3.87 27.61 -10.61
C LYS A 57 -2.60 27.80 -9.79
N GLN A 58 -1.55 28.38 -10.37
CA GLN A 58 -0.31 28.67 -9.63
C GLN A 58 -0.50 29.63 -8.46
N LYS A 59 -1.42 30.60 -8.61
CA LYS A 59 -1.73 31.57 -7.57
C LYS A 59 -2.57 30.96 -6.44
N ASP A 60 -3.60 30.20 -6.80
CA ASP A 60 -4.65 29.82 -5.85
C ASP A 60 -4.54 28.36 -5.37
N PHE A 61 -3.74 27.50 -6.02
CA PHE A 61 -3.37 26.16 -5.56
C PHE A 61 -1.90 26.17 -5.15
N THR A 62 -1.63 26.33 -3.86
CA THR A 62 -0.27 26.46 -3.31
C THR A 62 0.15 25.22 -2.52
N TYR A 63 1.43 25.12 -2.17
CA TYR A 63 1.93 24.09 -1.27
C TYR A 63 1.78 24.54 0.19
N GLY A 64 1.13 23.73 1.01
CA GLY A 64 1.03 23.89 2.46
C GLY A 64 1.74 22.80 3.23
N PRO A 65 1.73 22.87 4.59
CA PRO A 65 2.35 21.85 5.43
C PRO A 65 1.83 20.45 5.12
N GLY A 66 2.71 19.45 5.20
CA GLY A 66 2.34 18.05 5.00
C GLY A 66 1.37 17.54 6.07
N ILE A 67 0.12 17.30 5.69
CA ILE A 67 -0.90 16.75 6.59
C ILE A 67 -0.56 15.28 6.89
N GLY A 68 -0.42 14.93 8.17
CA GLY A 68 0.03 13.60 8.57
C GLY A 68 1.53 13.33 8.31
N GLY A 69 2.33 14.39 8.16
CA GLY A 69 3.78 14.31 7.90
C GLY A 69 4.13 14.30 6.41
N GLY A 70 5.43 14.16 6.10
CA GLY A 70 5.92 13.99 4.73
C GLY A 70 5.88 15.26 3.86
N PRO A 71 5.73 15.12 2.52
CA PRO A 71 5.76 16.22 1.57
C PRO A 71 4.54 17.14 1.72
N PHE A 72 4.58 18.26 1.01
CA PHE A 72 3.52 19.26 1.03
C PHE A 72 2.12 18.68 0.74
N SER A 73 1.10 19.33 1.30
CA SER A 73 -0.31 19.10 0.99
C SER A 73 -0.90 20.32 0.27
N PRO A 74 -2.00 20.17 -0.49
CA PRO A 74 -2.62 21.31 -1.17
C PRO A 74 -3.04 22.41 -0.21
N ALA A 75 -2.78 23.67 -0.59
CA ALA A 75 -3.16 24.86 0.13
C ALA A 75 -3.65 25.97 -0.82
N GLY A 76 -3.96 27.14 -0.26
CA GLY A 76 -4.60 28.22 -1.01
C GLY A 76 -6.07 27.92 -1.31
N PRO A 77 -6.81 28.88 -1.89
CA PRO A 77 -8.25 28.73 -2.13
C PRO A 77 -8.61 27.47 -2.93
N LEU A 78 -7.88 27.17 -4.01
CA LEU A 78 -8.14 26.01 -4.86
C LEU A 78 -7.67 24.70 -4.20
N GLY A 79 -6.54 24.71 -3.48
CA GLY A 79 -6.05 23.51 -2.79
C GLY A 79 -6.96 23.10 -1.63
N ILE A 80 -7.43 24.05 -0.83
CA ILE A 80 -8.43 23.80 0.22
C ILE A 80 -9.73 23.27 -0.38
N ALA A 81 -10.16 23.81 -1.52
CA ALA A 81 -11.36 23.35 -2.19
C ALA A 81 -11.20 21.92 -2.77
N ALA A 82 -10.01 21.56 -3.26
CA ALA A 82 -9.68 20.19 -3.67
C ALA A 82 -9.72 19.22 -2.49
N ILE A 83 -9.08 19.57 -1.36
CA ILE A 83 -9.15 18.77 -0.12
C ILE A 83 -10.60 18.56 0.30
N LYS A 84 -11.42 19.62 0.29
CA LYS A 84 -12.85 19.52 0.67
C LYS A 84 -13.63 18.58 -0.24
N ARG A 85 -13.45 18.72 -1.56
CA ARG A 85 -14.10 17.86 -2.57
C ARG A 85 -13.71 16.39 -2.37
N ASP A 86 -12.42 16.11 -2.27
CA ASP A 86 -11.90 14.76 -2.13
C ASP A 86 -12.25 14.15 -0.76
N SER A 87 -12.29 14.97 0.30
CA SER A 87 -12.82 14.55 1.60
C SER A 87 -14.28 14.13 1.50
N ALA A 88 -15.12 14.83 0.72
CA ALA A 88 -16.51 14.45 0.55
C ALA A 88 -16.68 13.11 -0.18
N ILE A 89 -15.81 12.82 -1.16
CA ILE A 89 -15.73 11.52 -1.83
C ILE A 89 -15.42 10.43 -0.80
N TYR A 90 -14.33 10.61 -0.04
CA TYR A 90 -13.92 9.69 1.02
C TYR A 90 -15.05 9.43 2.03
N GLN A 91 -15.72 10.48 2.50
CA GLN A 91 -16.80 10.34 3.48
C GLN A 91 -18.03 9.62 2.91
N LYS A 92 -18.33 9.79 1.62
CA LYS A 92 -19.45 9.10 0.96
C LYS A 92 -19.18 7.60 0.87
N GLU A 93 -18.02 7.21 0.34
CA GLU A 93 -17.64 5.80 0.21
C GLU A 93 -17.41 5.13 1.57
N GLY A 94 -16.67 5.81 2.46
CA GLY A 94 -16.39 5.35 3.80
C GLY A 94 -17.63 5.29 4.69
N GLY A 95 -18.60 6.19 4.50
CA GLY A 95 -19.87 6.18 5.24
C GLY A 95 -20.71 4.93 4.98
N ASN A 96 -20.75 4.46 3.73
CA ASN A 96 -21.43 3.21 3.39
C ASN A 96 -20.71 2.00 4.00
N GLN A 97 -19.38 1.97 3.92
CA GLN A 97 -18.58 0.91 4.55
C GLN A 97 -18.74 0.90 6.07
N LEU A 98 -18.76 2.07 6.71
CA LEU A 98 -18.90 2.20 8.15
C LEU A 98 -20.20 1.58 8.68
N GLN A 99 -21.31 1.68 7.94
CA GLN A 99 -22.57 1.04 8.32
C GLN A 99 -22.45 -0.49 8.33
N LEU A 100 -21.73 -1.07 7.36
CA LEU A 100 -21.44 -2.50 7.33
C LEU A 100 -20.59 -2.91 8.54
N THR A 101 -19.47 -2.22 8.72
CA THR A 101 -18.52 -2.47 9.79
C THR A 101 -19.17 -2.36 11.17
N GLN A 102 -20.05 -1.38 11.39
CA GLN A 102 -20.77 -1.21 12.66
C GLN A 102 -21.69 -2.40 12.97
N ALA A 103 -22.42 -2.90 11.95
CA ALA A 103 -23.28 -4.06 12.12
C ALA A 103 -22.47 -5.32 12.42
N GLU A 104 -21.37 -5.55 11.70
CA GLU A 104 -20.51 -6.72 11.89
C GLU A 104 -19.76 -6.67 13.23
N ASN A 105 -19.26 -5.50 13.63
CA ASN A 105 -18.63 -5.34 14.94
C ASN A 105 -19.63 -5.56 16.09
N ALA A 106 -20.90 -5.15 15.93
CA ALA A 106 -21.93 -5.43 16.92
C ALA A 106 -22.22 -6.94 17.02
N SER A 107 -22.28 -7.64 15.89
CA SER A 107 -22.39 -9.11 15.84
C SER A 107 -21.20 -9.77 16.54
N ALA A 108 -19.98 -9.39 16.17
CA ALA A 108 -18.77 -9.96 16.74
C ALA A 108 -18.66 -9.70 18.24
N ALA A 109 -19.04 -8.52 18.72
CA ALA A 109 -19.05 -8.20 20.15
C ALA A 109 -20.12 -8.98 20.93
N ALA A 110 -21.25 -9.33 20.31
CA ALA A 110 -22.29 -10.14 20.93
C ALA A 110 -21.88 -11.61 21.05
N ALA A 111 -21.01 -12.11 20.16
CA ALA A 111 -20.49 -13.47 20.16
C ALA A 111 -19.34 -13.70 21.17
N VAL A 112 -19.27 -12.94 22.28
CA VAL A 112 -18.14 -12.99 23.23
C VAL A 112 -17.83 -14.40 23.77
N ASP A 113 -18.86 -15.23 23.97
CA ASP A 113 -18.71 -16.58 24.49
C ASP A 113 -18.03 -17.52 23.49
N GLN A 114 -18.18 -17.27 22.17
CA GLN A 114 -17.53 -18.03 21.10
C GLN A 114 -16.00 -18.01 21.24
N TYR A 115 -15.46 -16.86 21.65
CA TYR A 115 -14.01 -16.64 21.68
C TYR A 115 -13.33 -17.20 22.94
N ASN A 116 -14.07 -17.71 23.93
CA ASN A 116 -13.52 -18.26 25.18
C ASN A 116 -12.50 -17.33 25.90
N GLY A 117 -12.60 -16.01 25.67
CA GLY A 117 -11.66 -15.03 26.19
C GLY A 117 -10.26 -15.05 25.55
N LEU A 118 -10.08 -15.69 24.40
CA LEU A 118 -8.82 -15.78 23.65
C LEU A 118 -7.67 -16.42 24.46
N LYS A 119 -7.95 -17.57 25.10
CA LYS A 119 -6.98 -18.27 25.97
C LYS A 119 -5.98 -19.10 25.19
N THR A 120 -6.36 -19.60 24.03
CA THR A 120 -5.49 -20.38 23.14
C THR A 120 -5.36 -19.70 21.79
N LEU A 121 -4.40 -20.13 20.96
CA LEU A 121 -4.26 -19.61 19.59
C LEU A 121 -5.49 -19.95 18.74
N ASP A 122 -6.09 -21.13 18.92
CA ASP A 122 -7.31 -21.55 18.22
C ASP A 122 -8.52 -20.65 18.53
N ASP A 123 -8.56 -20.05 19.71
CA ASP A 123 -9.61 -19.10 20.06
C ASP A 123 -9.55 -17.83 19.19
N TYR A 124 -8.37 -17.43 18.69
CA TYR A 124 -8.23 -16.29 17.77
C TYR A 124 -8.79 -16.59 16.38
N VAL A 125 -8.70 -17.84 15.91
CA VAL A 125 -9.29 -18.25 14.62
C VAL A 125 -10.80 -18.04 14.63
N LYS A 126 -11.44 -18.23 15.79
CA LYS A 126 -12.89 -18.03 15.98
C LYS A 126 -13.31 -16.57 15.83
N LEU A 127 -12.40 -15.59 15.84
CA LEU A 127 -12.72 -14.18 15.55
C LEU A 127 -13.31 -13.95 14.16
N TYR A 128 -13.14 -14.92 13.26
CA TYR A 128 -13.57 -14.89 11.87
C TYR A 128 -14.71 -15.86 11.55
N ASP A 129 -15.04 -16.79 12.46
CA ASP A 129 -16.08 -17.81 12.23
C ASP A 129 -17.48 -17.18 12.26
N GLY A 130 -18.10 -17.06 11.09
CA GLY A 130 -19.38 -16.37 10.88
C GLY A 130 -19.31 -14.86 11.15
N GLN A 131 -18.12 -14.25 11.13
CA GLN A 131 -17.91 -12.82 11.39
C GLN A 131 -17.20 -12.15 10.21
N TRP A 132 -17.45 -10.85 10.03
CA TRP A 132 -16.78 -10.00 9.03
C TRP A 132 -16.96 -10.42 7.55
N GLU A 133 -17.90 -11.31 7.25
CA GLU A 133 -18.13 -11.88 5.90
C GLU A 133 -18.37 -10.80 4.85
N ARG A 134 -19.08 -9.72 5.20
CA ARG A 134 -19.40 -8.62 4.28
C ARG A 134 -18.18 -7.74 4.07
N SER A 135 -17.44 -7.41 5.13
CA SER A 135 -16.20 -6.63 5.05
C SER A 135 -15.06 -7.35 4.33
N THR A 136 -15.07 -8.68 4.34
CA THR A 136 -14.03 -9.52 3.71
C THR A 136 -14.45 -10.08 2.34
N SER A 137 -15.64 -9.75 1.86
CA SER A 137 -16.14 -10.13 0.54
C SER A 137 -15.24 -9.61 -0.60
N PRO A 138 -15.09 -10.36 -1.72
CA PRO A 138 -15.75 -11.64 -2.03
C PRO A 138 -15.01 -12.87 -1.50
N SER A 139 -13.76 -12.71 -1.08
CA SER A 139 -12.86 -13.86 -0.84
C SER A 139 -12.83 -14.36 0.60
N GLY A 140 -13.35 -13.59 1.55
CA GLY A 140 -13.15 -13.84 2.97
C GLY A 140 -11.71 -13.55 3.41
N VAL A 141 -11.34 -14.00 4.61
CA VAL A 141 -9.93 -14.14 4.98
C VAL A 141 -9.26 -15.12 4.01
N SER A 142 -8.09 -14.75 3.48
CA SER A 142 -7.37 -15.57 2.50
C SER A 142 -7.24 -17.01 3.01
N PRO A 143 -7.83 -18.00 2.29
CA PRO A 143 -7.79 -19.40 2.68
C PRO A 143 -6.36 -19.86 2.98
N GLY A 144 -6.16 -20.68 4.00
CA GLY A 144 -4.85 -21.13 4.46
C GLY A 144 -4.22 -20.26 5.55
N LEU A 145 -4.51 -18.94 5.61
CA LEU A 145 -3.93 -18.08 6.66
C LEU A 145 -4.36 -18.47 8.08
N LEU A 146 -5.62 -18.89 8.27
CA LEU A 146 -6.12 -19.29 9.59
C LEU A 146 -5.72 -20.72 9.99
N THR A 147 -5.38 -21.58 9.03
CA THR A 147 -5.07 -23.00 9.27
C THR A 147 -3.58 -23.30 9.29
N ASN A 148 -2.78 -22.53 8.55
CA ASN A 148 -1.38 -22.85 8.25
C ASN A 148 -0.41 -21.80 8.84
N TYR A 149 -0.87 -20.89 9.70
CA TYR A 149 -0.05 -19.76 10.21
C TYR A 149 1.20 -20.18 10.99
N THR A 150 1.31 -21.44 11.40
CA THR A 150 2.51 -21.99 12.04
C THR A 150 3.56 -22.47 11.04
N ASP A 151 3.23 -22.58 9.74
CA ASP A 151 4.14 -23.00 8.67
C ASP A 151 5.22 -21.94 8.40
N ASP A 152 6.45 -22.38 8.17
CA ASP A 152 7.58 -21.52 7.85
C ASP A 152 7.56 -21.02 6.40
N LEU A 153 7.05 -21.84 5.47
CA LEU A 153 6.83 -21.44 4.09
C LEU A 153 5.73 -20.38 3.99
N LEU A 154 4.71 -20.45 4.84
CA LEU A 154 3.70 -19.39 4.93
C LEU A 154 4.42 -18.07 5.27
N PHE A 155 5.09 -18.04 6.42
CA PHE A 155 5.78 -16.86 6.95
C PHE A 155 6.77 -16.21 5.96
N SER A 156 7.59 -17.01 5.28
CA SER A 156 8.53 -16.48 4.29
C SER A 156 7.82 -15.97 3.03
N MET A 157 6.80 -16.67 2.54
CA MET A 157 6.11 -16.27 1.31
C MET A 157 5.24 -15.01 1.47
N GLU A 158 4.87 -14.63 2.69
CA GLU A 158 4.28 -13.31 2.97
C GLU A 158 5.19 -12.17 2.50
N ARG A 159 6.52 -12.35 2.60
CA ARG A 159 7.54 -11.37 2.19
C ARG A 159 7.64 -11.22 0.67
N LEU A 160 7.01 -12.12 -0.09
CA LEU A 160 6.95 -12.13 -1.55
C LEU A 160 5.52 -11.97 -2.09
N SER A 161 4.56 -11.65 -1.22
CA SER A 161 3.15 -11.45 -1.56
C SER A 161 2.62 -10.15 -0.94
N PHE A 162 1.95 -10.19 0.20
CA PHE A 162 1.29 -9.04 0.81
C PHE A 162 2.18 -8.15 1.70
N ASN A 163 3.47 -8.48 1.85
CA ASN A 163 4.47 -7.60 2.46
C ASN A 163 5.78 -7.55 1.63
N PRO A 164 5.74 -7.11 0.35
CA PRO A 164 6.81 -7.35 -0.60
C PRO A 164 7.91 -6.29 -0.63
N TYR A 165 7.85 -5.26 0.22
CA TYR A 165 8.66 -4.04 0.08
C TYR A 165 9.94 -4.01 0.93
N ALA A 166 10.04 -4.80 2.00
CA ALA A 166 11.22 -4.78 2.87
C ALA A 166 12.28 -5.83 2.52
N VAL A 167 11.90 -6.94 1.88
CA VAL A 167 12.84 -8.01 1.54
C VAL A 167 13.83 -7.55 0.47
N ARG A 168 15.11 -7.87 0.68
CA ARG A 168 16.17 -7.72 -0.32
C ARG A 168 17.12 -8.90 -0.26
N ARG A 169 17.78 -9.20 -1.37
CA ARG A 169 18.87 -10.18 -1.43
C ARG A 169 20.13 -9.59 -0.78
N LEU A 170 20.90 -10.43 -0.10
CA LEU A 170 22.26 -10.09 0.33
C LEU A 170 23.24 -10.45 -0.79
N THR A 171 24.12 -9.53 -1.18
CA THR A 171 25.17 -9.82 -2.14
C THR A 171 26.41 -10.41 -1.44
N PRO A 172 27.27 -11.16 -2.15
CA PRO A 172 28.47 -11.76 -1.55
C PRO A 172 29.47 -10.72 -1.02
N GLU A 173 29.40 -9.48 -1.52
CA GLU A 173 30.27 -8.37 -1.12
C GLU A 173 29.78 -7.63 0.14
N GLU A 174 28.51 -7.79 0.53
CA GLU A 174 27.95 -7.18 1.73
C GLU A 174 28.30 -7.99 3.00
N ASP A 175 28.59 -7.31 4.11
CA ASP A 175 28.74 -7.98 5.40
C ASP A 175 27.40 -8.59 5.88
N LEU A 176 27.48 -9.73 6.57
CA LEU A 176 26.31 -10.33 7.21
C LEU A 176 25.77 -9.42 8.33
N PRO A 177 24.46 -9.10 8.35
CA PRO A 177 23.88 -8.19 9.37
C PRO A 177 23.97 -8.72 10.81
N PHE A 178 24.04 -10.05 10.95
CA PHE A 178 24.37 -10.77 12.17
C PHE A 178 24.75 -12.22 11.86
N THR A 179 25.42 -12.88 12.81
CA THR A 179 25.84 -14.28 12.67
C THR A 179 24.87 -15.22 13.39
N VAL A 180 24.75 -16.43 12.85
CA VAL A 180 24.07 -17.57 13.47
C VAL A 180 25.08 -18.71 13.51
N ASP A 181 25.04 -19.53 14.57
CA ASP A 181 25.92 -20.69 14.69
C ASP A 181 25.78 -21.62 13.48
N ASP A 182 26.90 -21.93 12.81
CA ASP A 182 26.92 -22.73 11.58
C ASP A 182 26.37 -24.15 11.78
N GLU A 183 26.47 -24.74 12.97
CA GLU A 183 25.87 -26.03 13.27
C GLU A 183 24.34 -25.94 13.26
N ILE A 184 23.78 -24.84 13.77
CA ILE A 184 22.34 -24.56 13.71
C ILE A 184 21.92 -24.29 12.26
N VAL A 185 22.67 -23.46 11.52
CA VAL A 185 22.35 -23.14 10.13
C VAL A 185 22.36 -24.38 9.24
N ARG A 186 23.31 -25.31 9.43
CA ARG A 186 23.31 -26.60 8.73
C ARG A 186 22.09 -27.46 9.06
N LYS A 187 21.64 -27.46 10.31
CA LYS A 187 20.42 -28.20 10.72
C LYS A 187 19.14 -27.59 10.15
N VAL A 188 19.10 -26.30 9.85
CA VAL A 188 17.94 -25.61 9.25
C VAL A 188 17.95 -25.72 7.73
N SER A 189 19.10 -25.42 7.10
CA SER A 189 19.21 -25.17 5.66
C SER A 189 19.92 -26.27 4.87
N GLY A 190 20.60 -27.19 5.55
CA GLY A 190 21.50 -28.16 4.93
C GLY A 190 22.88 -27.58 4.57
N GLN A 191 23.07 -26.27 4.62
CA GLN A 191 24.30 -25.56 4.25
C GLN A 191 24.82 -24.68 5.41
N PRO A 192 26.11 -24.30 5.43
CA PRO A 192 26.61 -23.27 6.35
C PRO A 192 26.23 -21.87 5.89
N LEU A 193 26.26 -20.89 6.80
CA LEU A 193 25.82 -19.53 6.50
C LEU A 193 26.68 -18.88 5.40
N ALA A 194 27.98 -19.10 5.44
CA ALA A 194 28.93 -18.58 4.47
C ALA A 194 28.68 -19.08 3.03
N GLU A 195 28.18 -20.31 2.87
CA GLU A 195 27.87 -20.87 1.55
C GLU A 195 26.58 -20.28 0.99
N LEU A 196 25.54 -20.14 1.81
CA LEU A 196 24.31 -19.44 1.43
C LEU A 196 24.57 -17.99 1.04
N HIS A 197 25.46 -17.31 1.77
CA HIS A 197 25.84 -15.92 1.51
C HIS A 197 26.65 -15.76 0.21
N SER A 198 27.74 -16.54 0.07
CA SER A 198 28.60 -16.47 -1.12
C SER A 198 27.90 -16.90 -2.41
N SER A 199 26.87 -17.74 -2.32
CA SER A 199 26.00 -18.12 -3.44
C SER A 199 24.81 -17.18 -3.66
N SER A 200 24.75 -16.03 -2.96
CA SER A 200 23.66 -15.05 -3.01
C SER A 200 22.26 -15.67 -2.79
N ARG A 201 22.17 -16.72 -1.98
CA ARG A 201 20.92 -17.39 -1.61
C ARG A 201 20.27 -16.77 -0.38
N LEU A 202 20.97 -15.90 0.35
CA LEU A 202 20.44 -15.18 1.51
C LEU A 202 19.67 -13.92 1.14
N PHE A 203 18.64 -13.65 1.94
CA PHE A 203 17.82 -12.45 1.89
C PHE A 203 17.68 -11.90 3.30
N TYR A 204 17.44 -10.60 3.39
CA TYR A 204 17.42 -9.88 4.65
C TYR A 204 16.26 -8.89 4.70
N ILE A 205 15.70 -8.74 5.90
CA ILE A 205 14.72 -7.71 6.25
C ILE A 205 15.17 -7.05 7.56
N ASP A 206 15.18 -5.72 7.59
CA ASP A 206 15.63 -4.92 8.74
C ASP A 206 14.53 -3.98 9.24
N HIS A 207 14.02 -4.26 10.44
CA HIS A 207 13.07 -3.41 11.16
C HIS A 207 13.68 -2.81 12.43
N ARG A 208 15.01 -2.82 12.59
CA ARG A 208 15.68 -2.39 13.84
C ARG A 208 15.50 -0.90 14.13
N GLU A 209 15.32 -0.07 13.10
CA GLU A 209 15.05 1.36 13.25
C GLU A 209 13.77 1.64 14.09
N GLN A 210 12.84 0.67 14.16
CA GLN A 210 11.64 0.79 14.98
C GLN A 210 11.94 0.84 16.49
N ASP A 211 13.16 0.52 16.92
CA ASP A 211 13.59 0.66 18.32
C ASP A 211 13.65 2.13 18.76
N LYS A 212 13.85 3.06 17.82
CA LYS A 212 13.95 4.50 18.08
C LYS A 212 12.57 5.16 18.23
N LEU A 213 11.50 4.43 17.91
CA LEU A 213 10.15 4.98 17.89
C LEU A 213 9.54 5.06 19.29
N THR A 214 8.72 6.08 19.49
CA THR A 214 8.02 6.26 20.78
C THR A 214 6.93 5.21 20.94
N ARG A 215 7.00 4.45 22.04
CA ARG A 215 6.05 3.38 22.37
C ARG A 215 4.70 3.95 22.79
N ALA A 216 3.62 3.30 22.37
CA ALA A 216 2.28 3.61 22.87
C ALA A 216 2.08 3.06 24.29
N THR A 217 1.20 3.70 25.07
CA THR A 217 0.88 3.29 26.45
C THR A 217 -0.11 2.12 26.50
N GLY A 218 -0.42 1.63 27.70
CA GLY A 218 -1.47 0.62 27.89
C GLY A 218 -1.01 -0.83 27.72
N GLY A 219 0.24 -1.12 28.13
CA GLY A 219 0.80 -2.48 28.14
C GLY A 219 1.06 -3.07 26.75
N LYS A 220 1.25 -2.21 25.74
CA LYS A 220 1.57 -2.61 24.37
C LYS A 220 3.08 -2.59 24.16
N TYR A 221 3.60 -3.59 23.47
CA TYR A 221 5.00 -3.74 23.13
C TYR A 221 5.12 -4.14 21.65
N SER A 222 6.30 -3.91 21.06
CA SER A 222 6.68 -4.44 19.75
C SER A 222 8.19 -4.68 19.76
N ALA A 223 8.67 -5.76 19.17
CA ALA A 223 10.10 -6.01 19.05
C ALA A 223 10.66 -5.27 17.84
N ALA A 224 11.84 -4.66 17.97
CA ALA A 224 12.59 -4.23 16.81
C ALA A 224 13.34 -5.46 16.26
N CYS A 225 12.94 -5.91 15.07
CA CYS A 225 13.39 -7.20 14.54
C CYS A 225 14.26 -7.04 13.29
N ASP A 226 15.11 -8.01 13.03
CA ASP A 226 15.68 -8.25 11.70
C ASP A 226 15.78 -9.75 11.44
N ALA A 227 15.68 -10.18 10.18
CA ALA A 227 15.55 -11.59 9.84
C ALA A 227 16.32 -11.96 8.57
N LEU A 228 16.88 -13.17 8.60
CA LEU A 228 17.49 -13.82 7.43
C LEU A 228 16.51 -14.84 6.86
N PHE A 229 16.41 -14.85 5.54
CA PHE A 229 15.69 -15.83 4.74
C PHE A 229 16.65 -16.42 3.71
N TYR A 230 16.32 -17.56 3.12
CA TYR A 230 17.16 -18.20 2.13
C TYR A 230 16.36 -18.97 1.08
N ILE A 231 16.98 -19.20 -0.08
CA ILE A 231 16.51 -20.18 -1.07
C ILE A 231 17.17 -21.52 -0.79
N SER A 232 16.39 -22.53 -0.39
CA SER A 232 16.87 -23.90 -0.19
C SER A 232 17.20 -24.60 -1.50
N GLU A 233 18.16 -25.52 -1.51
CA GLU A 233 18.53 -26.26 -2.75
C GLU A 233 17.54 -27.36 -3.11
N ALA A 234 16.98 -28.05 -2.12
CA ALA A 234 15.98 -29.10 -2.33
C ALA A 234 15.08 -29.28 -1.08
N PRO A 235 13.74 -29.14 -1.20
CA PRO A 235 13.03 -28.57 -2.35
C PRO A 235 13.40 -27.09 -2.55
N ASP A 236 13.33 -26.59 -3.78
CA ASP A 236 13.65 -25.18 -4.12
C ASP A 236 12.55 -24.24 -3.58
N LYS A 237 12.76 -23.72 -2.36
CA LYS A 237 11.77 -22.92 -1.61
C LYS A 237 12.44 -21.70 -1.00
N PHE A 238 11.68 -20.61 -0.88
CA PHE A 238 12.08 -19.45 -0.09
C PHE A 238 11.63 -19.67 1.36
N LEU A 239 12.57 -19.77 2.31
CA LEU A 239 12.31 -20.18 3.70
C LEU A 239 12.96 -19.22 4.71
N PRO A 240 12.42 -19.10 5.93
CA PRO A 240 13.07 -18.36 6.99
C PRO A 240 14.29 -19.11 7.53
N LEU A 241 15.32 -18.37 7.90
CA LEU A 241 16.54 -18.93 8.51
C LEU A 241 16.65 -18.56 9.98
N SER A 242 16.52 -17.26 10.28
CA SER A 242 16.63 -16.76 11.64
C SER A 242 15.95 -15.40 11.81
N ILE A 243 15.53 -15.11 13.04
CA ILE A 243 14.94 -13.83 13.44
C ILE A 243 15.69 -13.36 14.68
N ARG A 244 16.27 -12.16 14.64
CA ARG A 244 16.75 -11.47 15.82
C ARG A 244 15.67 -10.49 16.28
N ALA A 245 15.24 -10.63 17.53
CA ALA A 245 14.26 -9.74 18.14
C ALA A 245 14.93 -8.98 19.30
N LYS A 246 15.13 -7.68 19.12
CA LYS A 246 15.73 -6.81 20.13
C LYS A 246 14.77 -6.60 21.29
N ASN A 247 15.32 -6.65 22.50
CA ASN A 247 14.67 -6.27 23.74
C ASN A 247 15.28 -4.96 24.29
N THR A 248 14.60 -4.28 25.20
CA THR A 248 15.12 -3.06 25.84
C THR A 248 16.41 -3.30 26.63
N ASP A 249 16.66 -4.54 27.05
CA ASP A 249 17.68 -4.87 28.05
C ASP A 249 18.96 -5.49 27.45
N ASN A 250 18.98 -5.87 26.17
CA ASN A 250 20.15 -6.46 25.49
C ASN A 250 20.06 -6.34 23.95
N ASP A 251 21.08 -6.83 23.23
CA ASP A 251 21.16 -6.82 21.76
C ASP A 251 20.13 -7.72 21.05
N GLY A 252 19.24 -8.37 21.81
CA GLY A 252 18.18 -9.23 21.32
C GLY A 252 18.54 -10.72 21.32
N LEU A 253 17.49 -11.55 21.26
CA LEU A 253 17.62 -12.99 21.10
C LEU A 253 17.55 -13.35 19.61
N VAL A 254 18.42 -14.26 19.18
CA VAL A 254 18.38 -14.86 17.84
C VAL A 254 17.60 -16.18 17.92
N TYR A 255 16.49 -16.23 17.21
CA TYR A 255 15.61 -17.39 17.09
C TYR A 255 15.80 -18.07 15.72
N THR A 256 15.59 -19.38 15.69
CA THR A 256 15.67 -20.21 14.49
C THR A 256 14.55 -21.28 14.51
N PRO A 257 14.25 -21.93 13.38
CA PRO A 257 13.35 -23.08 13.35
C PRO A 257 13.77 -24.29 14.22
N ARG A 258 14.96 -24.24 14.87
CA ARG A 258 15.46 -25.27 15.78
C ARG A 258 15.18 -24.97 17.26
N ASP A 259 14.66 -23.79 17.57
CA ASP A 259 14.17 -23.46 18.91
C ASP A 259 12.87 -24.22 19.22
N SER A 260 12.34 -24.07 20.43
CA SER A 260 11.03 -24.64 20.77
C SER A 260 9.96 -24.13 19.79
N PRO A 261 8.94 -24.94 19.46
CA PRO A 261 7.85 -24.49 18.59
C PRO A 261 7.22 -23.17 19.05
N GLU A 262 7.10 -22.98 20.36
CA GLU A 262 6.55 -21.78 20.98
C GLU A 262 7.47 -20.57 20.82
N ASP A 263 8.77 -20.70 21.12
CA ASP A 263 9.73 -19.60 20.95
C ASP A 263 9.82 -19.17 19.48
N TRP A 264 9.88 -20.13 18.56
CA TRP A 264 9.95 -19.85 17.12
C TRP A 264 8.67 -19.19 16.60
N LEU A 265 7.50 -19.70 17.00
CA LEU A 265 6.22 -19.09 16.63
C LEU A 265 6.10 -17.66 17.17
N LEU A 266 6.49 -17.40 18.43
CA LEU A 266 6.48 -16.05 18.99
C LEU A 266 7.47 -15.14 18.25
N ALA A 267 8.65 -15.63 17.85
CA ALA A 267 9.60 -14.85 17.05
C ALA A 267 9.01 -14.43 15.70
N LYS A 268 8.31 -15.34 15.00
CA LYS A 268 7.59 -15.03 13.75
C LYS A 268 6.48 -13.99 13.97
N ILE A 269 5.71 -14.12 15.05
CA ILE A 269 4.66 -13.15 15.42
C ILE A 269 5.24 -11.76 15.74
N MET A 270 6.35 -11.71 16.49
CA MET A 270 7.05 -10.45 16.78
C MET A 270 7.58 -9.79 15.51
N PHE A 271 8.14 -10.59 14.61
CA PHE A 271 8.57 -10.12 13.29
C PHE A 271 7.38 -9.60 12.47
N ASN A 272 6.27 -10.34 12.41
CA ASN A 272 5.07 -9.92 11.68
C ASN A 272 4.43 -8.67 12.27
N CYS A 273 4.48 -8.46 13.59
CA CYS A 273 4.07 -7.21 14.23
C CYS A 273 4.91 -6.02 13.76
N ALA A 274 6.25 -6.17 13.71
CA ALA A 274 7.15 -5.14 13.23
C ALA A 274 6.98 -4.90 11.72
N ASP A 275 6.87 -5.95 10.94
CA ASP A 275 6.75 -5.88 9.49
C ASP A 275 5.41 -5.28 9.05
N PHE A 276 4.32 -5.63 9.73
CA PHE A 276 3.02 -5.00 9.49
C PHE A 276 3.10 -3.48 9.73
N PHE A 277 3.72 -3.05 10.84
CA PHE A 277 3.89 -1.62 11.10
C PHE A 277 4.77 -0.94 10.03
N MET A 278 5.87 -1.57 9.62
CA MET A 278 6.70 -1.09 8.51
C MET A 278 5.88 -0.94 7.22
N SER A 279 5.14 -1.96 6.83
CA SER A 279 4.32 -1.99 5.62
C SER A 279 3.26 -0.86 5.65
N GLN A 280 2.63 -0.64 6.81
CA GLN A 280 1.62 0.40 6.96
C GLN A 280 2.20 1.83 6.96
N ILE A 281 3.40 2.07 7.47
CA ILE A 281 4.00 3.42 7.40
C ILE A 281 4.71 3.65 6.06
N HIS A 282 5.32 2.61 5.49
CA HIS A 282 5.92 2.64 4.17
C HIS A 282 4.88 2.93 3.09
N HIS A 283 3.71 2.28 3.05
CA HIS A 283 2.75 2.54 1.97
C HIS A 283 2.27 4.00 1.98
N LEU A 284 2.04 4.60 3.15
CA LEU A 284 1.68 6.00 3.26
C LEU A 284 2.72 6.89 2.57
N ALA A 285 4.00 6.63 2.82
CA ALA A 285 5.11 7.36 2.24
C ALA A 285 5.38 7.01 0.76
N HIS A 286 5.22 5.76 0.37
CA HIS A 286 5.58 5.26 -0.96
C HIS A 286 4.48 5.51 -2.00
N THR A 287 3.22 5.47 -1.58
CA THR A 287 2.06 5.62 -2.47
C THR A 287 1.48 7.02 -2.35
N HIS A 288 0.74 7.30 -1.27
CA HIS A 288 0.04 8.56 -1.05
C HIS A 288 0.95 9.78 -1.19
N PHE A 289 2.07 9.84 -0.45
CA PHE A 289 2.96 11.00 -0.48
C PHE A 289 3.57 11.26 -1.86
N VAL A 290 4.07 10.22 -2.53
CA VAL A 290 4.73 10.33 -3.85
C VAL A 290 3.71 10.71 -4.94
N ALA A 291 2.56 10.04 -4.98
CA ALA A 291 1.56 10.28 -6.01
C ALA A 291 0.91 11.67 -5.83
N GLU A 292 0.60 12.08 -4.59
CA GLU A 292 0.02 13.39 -4.31
C GLU A 292 0.95 14.55 -4.68
N ILE A 293 2.25 14.46 -4.38
CA ILE A 293 3.16 15.60 -4.63
C ILE A 293 3.40 15.79 -6.13
N LEU A 294 3.49 14.69 -6.90
CA LEU A 294 3.56 14.73 -8.37
C LEU A 294 2.29 15.32 -8.97
N PHE A 295 1.12 14.95 -8.44
CA PHE A 295 -0.15 15.48 -8.90
C PHE A 295 -0.33 16.97 -8.56
N GLN A 296 0.09 17.41 -7.38
CA GLN A 296 0.09 18.83 -7.02
C GLN A 296 0.94 19.66 -7.99
N ALA A 297 2.15 19.18 -8.33
CA ALA A 297 3.01 19.83 -9.31
C ALA A 297 2.33 19.88 -10.70
N ALA A 298 1.67 18.80 -11.12
CA ALA A 298 0.94 18.73 -12.39
C ALA A 298 -0.24 19.72 -12.43
N ILE A 299 -1.05 19.79 -11.37
CA ILE A 299 -2.18 20.75 -11.26
C ILE A 299 -1.69 22.18 -11.47
N ARG A 300 -0.53 22.52 -10.92
CA ARG A 300 0.03 23.87 -10.95
C ARG A 300 0.67 24.24 -12.29
N THR A 301 0.93 23.30 -13.19
CA THR A 301 1.76 23.54 -14.39
C THR A 301 1.09 23.14 -15.70
N LEU A 302 0.29 22.08 -15.69
CA LEU A 302 -0.44 21.62 -16.87
C LEU A 302 -1.78 22.37 -16.99
N SER A 303 -2.24 22.67 -18.19
CA SER A 303 -3.59 23.20 -18.41
C SER A 303 -4.68 22.17 -18.07
N ASP A 304 -5.88 22.64 -17.71
CA ASP A 304 -7.07 21.77 -17.58
C ASP A 304 -7.49 21.12 -18.91
N ASP A 305 -6.94 21.61 -20.03
CA ASP A 305 -7.11 21.03 -21.36
C ASP A 305 -5.91 20.18 -21.81
N HIS A 306 -4.92 19.97 -20.93
CA HIS A 306 -3.79 19.10 -21.19
C HIS A 306 -4.19 17.62 -21.00
N PRO A 307 -3.94 16.74 -21.98
CA PRO A 307 -4.39 15.34 -21.92
C PRO A 307 -3.78 14.56 -20.74
N VAL A 308 -2.50 14.79 -20.41
CA VAL A 308 -1.85 14.21 -19.21
C VAL A 308 -2.55 14.60 -17.91
N LEU A 309 -2.91 15.89 -17.72
CA LEU A 309 -3.58 16.31 -16.49
C LEU A 309 -4.96 15.68 -16.34
N ALA A 310 -5.67 15.45 -17.45
CA ALA A 310 -6.97 14.77 -17.43
C ALA A 310 -6.84 13.34 -16.89
N LEU A 311 -5.86 12.56 -17.37
CA LEU A 311 -5.61 11.20 -16.88
C LEU A 311 -5.12 11.19 -15.43
N LEU A 312 -4.22 12.09 -15.05
CA LEU A 312 -3.80 12.21 -13.66
C LEU A 312 -4.98 12.58 -12.74
N SER A 313 -5.85 13.48 -13.18
CA SER A 313 -7.05 13.85 -12.41
C SER A 313 -8.01 12.69 -12.24
N ARG A 314 -8.09 11.79 -13.22
CA ARG A 314 -8.81 10.52 -13.11
C ARG A 314 -8.15 9.61 -12.07
N ILE A 315 -6.89 9.22 -12.24
CA ILE A 315 -6.24 8.24 -11.35
C ILE A 315 -6.13 8.75 -9.90
N MET A 316 -5.99 10.06 -9.70
CA MET A 316 -5.85 10.68 -8.39
C MET A 316 -7.19 11.03 -7.72
N TYR A 317 -8.29 10.45 -8.19
CA TYR A 317 -9.63 10.65 -7.62
C TYR A 317 -9.67 10.39 -6.11
N GLY A 318 -10.09 11.41 -5.35
CA GLY A 318 -10.29 11.31 -3.90
C GLY A 318 -9.01 11.37 -3.07
N THR A 319 -7.82 11.42 -3.70
CA THR A 319 -6.54 11.28 -3.00
C THR A 319 -6.33 12.33 -1.90
N PHE A 320 -6.72 13.59 -2.13
CA PHE A 320 -6.46 14.65 -1.17
C PHE A 320 -7.36 14.59 0.08
N GLY A 321 -8.36 13.72 0.08
CA GLY A 321 -9.21 13.45 1.24
C GLY A 321 -8.58 12.47 2.24
N ILE A 322 -7.58 11.69 1.81
CA ILE A 322 -7.05 10.57 2.59
C ILE A 322 -6.18 11.05 3.76
N ARG A 323 -5.14 11.84 3.51
CA ARG A 323 -4.25 12.32 4.58
C ARG A 323 -4.96 13.13 5.67
N PRO A 324 -5.92 14.03 5.37
CA PRO A 324 -6.76 14.64 6.40
C PRO A 324 -7.53 13.64 7.26
N ALA A 325 -8.10 12.59 6.64
CA ALA A 325 -8.78 11.52 7.37
C ALA A 325 -7.81 10.68 8.21
N GLY A 326 -6.62 10.37 7.69
CA GLY A 326 -5.55 9.68 8.43
C GLY A 326 -5.06 10.48 9.64
N ALA A 327 -4.86 11.79 9.48
CA ALA A 327 -4.43 12.68 10.55
C ALA A 327 -5.40 12.65 11.75
N THR A 328 -6.72 12.60 11.50
CA THR A 328 -7.73 12.59 12.56
C THR A 328 -7.99 11.19 13.11
N ASN A 329 -8.13 10.18 12.24
CA ASN A 329 -8.61 8.86 12.62
C ASN A 329 -7.50 7.88 13.02
N LEU A 330 -6.26 8.10 12.56
CA LEU A 330 -5.14 7.19 12.78
C LEU A 330 -4.10 7.79 13.72
N PHE A 331 -3.65 9.00 13.45
CA PHE A 331 -2.42 9.55 14.04
C PHE A 331 -2.63 10.50 15.23
N SER A 332 -3.82 11.11 15.33
CA SER A 332 -4.13 12.01 16.45
C SER A 332 -4.01 11.31 17.81
N PRO A 333 -3.70 12.04 18.90
CA PRO A 333 -3.62 11.45 20.23
C PRO A 333 -4.88 10.65 20.60
N GLY A 334 -4.69 9.40 20.97
CA GLY A 334 -5.77 8.48 21.30
C GLY A 334 -6.59 7.99 20.11
N ALA A 335 -6.11 8.14 18.87
CA ALA A 335 -6.70 7.57 17.66
C ALA A 335 -6.23 6.11 17.42
N ALA A 336 -6.47 5.53 16.23
CA ALA A 336 -6.31 4.10 16.00
C ALA A 336 -4.89 3.57 16.28
N ILE A 337 -3.83 4.29 15.86
CA ILE A 337 -2.45 3.88 16.09
C ILE A 337 -2.16 3.80 17.60
N ASP A 338 -2.46 4.87 18.35
CA ASP A 338 -2.28 4.90 19.82
C ASP A 338 -3.08 3.81 20.54
N ARG A 339 -4.25 3.41 20.02
CA ARG A 339 -5.14 2.44 20.67
C ARG A 339 -4.70 0.99 20.49
N TYR A 340 -4.19 0.66 19.30
CA TYR A 340 -4.02 -0.72 18.85
C TYR A 340 -2.58 -1.11 18.51
N PHE A 341 -1.68 -0.17 18.23
CA PHE A 341 -0.30 -0.46 17.80
C PHE A 341 0.72 -0.30 18.92
N GLY A 342 1.91 -0.90 18.76
CA GLY A 342 3.02 -0.78 19.71
C GLY A 342 3.66 0.62 19.80
N TYR A 343 3.33 1.53 18.90
CA TYR A 343 3.92 2.86 18.75
C TYR A 343 2.87 3.97 18.75
N THR A 344 3.27 5.20 19.05
CA THR A 344 2.35 6.34 19.01
C THR A 344 2.08 6.81 17.58
N GLY A 345 0.91 7.41 17.37
CA GLY A 345 0.54 8.05 16.10
C GLY A 345 1.51 9.17 15.69
N ALA A 346 2.00 9.94 16.67
CA ALA A 346 3.02 10.97 16.42
C ALA A 346 4.33 10.38 15.91
N SER A 347 4.80 9.27 16.50
CA SER A 347 6.04 8.60 16.05
C SER A 347 5.86 7.96 14.68
N ALA A 348 4.68 7.42 14.39
CA ALA A 348 4.34 6.87 13.08
C ALA A 348 4.39 7.95 11.97
N VAL A 349 3.83 9.13 12.24
CA VAL A 349 3.87 10.30 11.33
C VAL A 349 5.30 10.75 11.08
N GLN A 350 6.10 10.88 12.13
CA GLN A 350 7.50 11.27 12.02
C GLN A 350 8.27 10.25 11.17
N TRP A 351 8.12 8.96 11.47
CA TRP A 351 8.85 7.91 10.76
C TRP A 351 8.45 7.82 9.28
N GLY A 352 7.16 7.99 8.95
CA GLY A 352 6.71 8.07 7.56
C GLY A 352 7.37 9.23 6.79
N ALA A 353 7.54 10.38 7.44
CA ALA A 353 8.26 11.51 6.85
C ALA A 353 9.75 11.20 6.63
N GLU A 354 10.39 10.48 7.55
CA GLU A 354 11.79 10.04 7.43
C GLU A 354 11.98 8.99 6.32
N LEU A 355 11.07 8.02 6.19
CA LEU A 355 11.07 7.05 5.10
C LEU A 355 10.90 7.72 3.73
N TYR A 356 10.06 8.76 3.65
CA TYR A 356 9.93 9.57 2.45
C TYR A 356 11.23 10.32 2.15
N ALA A 357 11.72 11.12 3.11
CA ALA A 357 12.88 12.01 2.93
C ALA A 357 14.20 11.28 2.65
N SER A 358 14.38 10.08 3.21
CA SER A 358 15.56 9.24 2.96
C SER A 358 15.61 8.64 1.55
N GLY A 359 14.52 8.72 0.78
CA GLY A 359 14.39 8.09 -0.52
C GLY A 359 14.04 6.59 -0.47
N PHE A 360 14.01 5.97 0.72
CA PHE A 360 13.59 4.57 0.86
C PHE A 360 12.17 4.37 0.29
N ALA A 361 11.22 5.18 0.75
CA ALA A 361 9.85 5.20 0.22
C ALA A 361 9.65 6.28 -0.86
N GLY A 362 10.29 7.45 -0.70
CA GLY A 362 9.93 8.67 -1.43
C GLY A 362 10.61 8.89 -2.79
N SER A 363 11.68 8.18 -3.12
CA SER A 363 12.35 8.33 -4.43
C SER A 363 11.45 7.81 -5.55
N ILE A 364 11.27 8.60 -6.62
CA ILE A 364 10.40 8.22 -7.74
C ILE A 364 11.10 7.24 -8.68
N GLN A 365 12.15 7.67 -9.40
CA GLN A 365 12.77 6.85 -10.44
C GLN A 365 13.42 5.57 -9.88
N SER A 366 14.11 5.69 -8.75
CA SER A 366 14.73 4.55 -8.06
C SER A 366 13.71 3.54 -7.54
N ASN A 367 12.44 3.94 -7.37
CA ASN A 367 11.37 3.06 -6.92
C ASN A 367 10.35 2.70 -8.01
N TYR A 368 10.64 2.97 -9.29
CA TYR A 368 9.90 2.36 -10.40
C TYR A 368 9.78 0.86 -10.20
N PHE A 369 8.61 0.29 -10.50
CA PHE A 369 8.26 -1.08 -10.12
C PHE A 369 9.37 -2.10 -10.42
N LEU A 370 9.78 -2.21 -11.69
CA LEU A 370 10.84 -3.15 -12.09
C LEU A 370 12.23 -2.73 -11.61
N THR A 371 12.52 -1.41 -11.59
CA THR A 371 13.79 -0.86 -11.10
C THR A 371 14.01 -1.21 -9.64
N ASN A 372 13.00 -1.04 -8.79
CA ASN A 372 13.03 -1.34 -7.36
C ASN A 372 13.25 -2.84 -7.10
N LEU A 373 12.53 -3.71 -7.83
CA LEU A 373 12.69 -5.16 -7.69
C LEU A 373 14.10 -5.63 -8.08
N ARG A 374 14.67 -5.08 -9.16
CA ARG A 374 16.07 -5.34 -9.55
C ARG A 374 17.06 -4.81 -8.53
N LYS A 375 16.86 -3.57 -8.08
CA LYS A 375 17.70 -2.92 -7.05
C LYS A 375 17.77 -3.75 -5.76
N ARG A 376 16.67 -4.40 -5.38
CA ARG A 376 16.62 -5.31 -4.21
C ARG A 376 17.07 -6.74 -4.52
N GLY A 377 17.47 -7.04 -5.76
CA GLY A 377 17.95 -8.35 -6.19
C GLY A 377 16.87 -9.43 -6.26
N LEU A 378 15.59 -9.04 -6.39
CA LEU A 378 14.47 -9.99 -6.37
C LEU A 378 14.11 -10.53 -7.77
N ILE A 379 14.43 -9.76 -8.81
CA ILE A 379 14.34 -10.17 -10.22
C ILE A 379 15.66 -9.85 -10.93
N ASP A 380 15.96 -10.59 -12.00
CA ASP A 380 17.14 -10.39 -12.84
C ASP A 380 18.46 -10.26 -12.04
N SER A 381 18.58 -10.99 -10.92
CA SER A 381 19.76 -10.92 -10.05
C SER A 381 20.99 -11.46 -10.79
N PRO A 382 22.11 -10.73 -10.82
CA PRO A 382 23.32 -11.17 -11.53
C PRO A 382 24.13 -12.21 -10.75
N SER A 383 23.89 -12.36 -9.43
CA SER A 383 24.77 -13.11 -8.53
C SER A 383 24.11 -14.31 -7.86
N GLY A 384 22.78 -14.40 -7.84
CA GLY A 384 22.03 -15.45 -7.16
C GLY A 384 20.95 -16.09 -8.01
N PRO A 385 20.43 -17.25 -7.58
CA PRO A 385 19.35 -17.93 -8.30
C PRO A 385 18.07 -17.08 -8.28
N ALA A 386 17.25 -17.23 -9.32
CA ALA A 386 15.91 -16.65 -9.35
C ALA A 386 15.09 -17.14 -8.14
N LEU A 387 14.18 -16.29 -7.66
CA LEU A 387 13.20 -16.73 -6.65
C LEU A 387 12.33 -17.84 -7.27
N PRO A 388 12.09 -18.96 -6.56
CA PRO A 388 11.29 -20.06 -7.11
C PRO A 388 9.87 -19.61 -7.46
N ARG A 389 9.29 -18.72 -6.64
CA ARG A 389 8.00 -18.05 -6.82
C ARG A 389 8.08 -16.63 -6.27
N PHE A 390 7.42 -15.68 -6.93
CA PHE A 390 7.28 -14.32 -6.44
C PHE A 390 5.87 -13.78 -6.72
N PRO A 391 4.86 -14.19 -5.91
CA PRO A 391 3.44 -13.93 -6.19
C PRO A 391 3.06 -12.46 -6.39
N PHE A 392 3.64 -11.53 -5.63
CA PHE A 392 3.42 -10.10 -5.85
C PHE A 392 3.85 -9.66 -7.25
N TYR A 393 5.05 -10.05 -7.69
CA TYR A 393 5.54 -9.74 -9.03
C TYR A 393 4.70 -10.42 -10.12
N GLU A 394 4.38 -11.70 -9.92
CA GLU A 394 3.55 -12.50 -10.84
C GLU A 394 2.14 -11.91 -11.05
N ASP A 395 1.58 -11.26 -10.02
CA ASP A 395 0.26 -10.62 -10.09
C ASP A 395 0.28 -9.15 -10.50
N ALA A 396 1.28 -8.37 -10.04
CA ALA A 396 1.37 -6.96 -10.38
C ALA A 396 1.89 -6.72 -11.80
N LEU A 397 2.74 -7.61 -12.36
CA LEU A 397 3.34 -7.41 -13.67
C LEU A 397 2.31 -7.37 -14.82
N PRO A 398 1.32 -8.28 -14.92
CA PRO A 398 0.28 -8.17 -15.95
C PRO A 398 -0.50 -6.85 -15.88
N LEU A 399 -0.80 -6.37 -14.67
CA LEU A 399 -1.50 -5.09 -14.46
C LEU A 399 -0.62 -3.91 -14.90
N TYR A 400 0.66 -3.95 -14.53
CA TYR A 400 1.65 -2.96 -14.92
C TYR A 400 1.80 -2.90 -16.44
N ASN A 401 1.92 -4.05 -17.12
CA ASN A 401 2.09 -4.13 -18.57
C ASN A 401 0.84 -3.65 -19.33
N ALA A 402 -0.37 -3.98 -18.88
CA ALA A 402 -1.60 -3.47 -19.46
C ALA A 402 -1.67 -1.93 -19.33
N THR A 403 -1.30 -1.41 -18.16
CA THR A 403 -1.24 0.03 -17.89
C THR A 403 -0.19 0.73 -18.76
N GLN A 404 1.01 0.14 -18.88
CA GLN A 404 2.08 0.66 -19.74
C GLN A 404 1.67 0.66 -21.21
N THR A 405 0.97 -0.38 -21.66
CA THR A 405 0.44 -0.48 -23.03
C THR A 405 -0.59 0.61 -23.32
N PHE A 406 -1.50 0.86 -22.37
CA PHE A 406 -2.44 1.99 -22.46
C PHE A 406 -1.69 3.32 -22.58
N PHE A 407 -0.73 3.58 -21.68
CA PHE A 407 0.02 4.83 -21.71
C PHE A 407 0.91 4.97 -22.94
N ALA A 408 1.46 3.87 -23.48
CA ALA A 408 2.23 3.91 -24.72
C ALA A 408 1.36 4.35 -25.91
N ALA A 409 0.15 3.82 -26.02
CA ALA A 409 -0.81 4.23 -27.05
C ALA A 409 -1.26 5.69 -26.86
N PHE A 410 -1.59 6.07 -25.62
CA PHE A 410 -1.97 7.43 -25.27
C PHE A 410 -0.85 8.43 -25.56
N VAL A 411 0.34 8.26 -24.97
CA VAL A 411 1.47 9.17 -25.14
C VAL A 411 1.90 9.21 -26.60
N GLY A 412 2.03 8.07 -27.28
CA GLY A 412 2.42 8.04 -28.69
C GLY A 412 1.41 8.72 -29.64
N SER A 413 0.16 8.88 -29.22
CA SER A 413 -0.86 9.58 -30.00
C SER A 413 -0.84 11.11 -29.86
N TYR A 414 -0.23 11.63 -28.79
CA TYR A 414 -0.05 13.07 -28.55
C TYR A 414 1.40 13.53 -28.77
N TYR A 415 2.36 12.63 -28.64
CA TYR A 415 3.79 12.89 -28.72
C TYR A 415 4.45 11.91 -29.69
N SER A 416 4.47 12.27 -30.98
CA SER A 416 4.95 11.39 -32.06
C SER A 416 6.44 11.09 -32.01
N ASP A 417 7.24 11.99 -31.40
CA ASP A 417 8.70 11.88 -31.32
C ASP A 417 9.26 12.75 -30.17
N PRO A 418 10.54 12.56 -29.78
CA PRO A 418 11.16 13.29 -28.66
C PRO A 418 11.09 14.83 -28.75
N SER A 419 11.03 15.42 -29.94
CA SER A 419 10.96 16.88 -30.07
C SER A 419 9.64 17.44 -29.55
N THR A 420 8.54 16.69 -29.66
CA THR A 420 7.23 17.10 -29.12
C THR A 420 7.20 17.13 -27.59
N ILE A 421 7.89 16.21 -26.92
CA ILE A 421 8.04 16.18 -25.45
C ILE A 421 8.83 17.40 -24.97
N THR A 422 9.97 17.68 -25.62
CA THR A 422 10.85 18.79 -25.23
C THR A 422 10.28 20.16 -25.59
N ALA A 423 9.44 20.26 -26.61
CA ALA A 423 8.73 21.48 -26.98
C ALA A 423 7.48 21.74 -26.11
N ASP A 424 7.01 20.76 -25.33
CA ASP A 424 5.83 20.92 -24.47
C ASP A 424 6.19 21.72 -23.22
N ILE A 425 5.98 23.03 -23.29
CA ILE A 425 6.32 23.96 -22.21
C ILE A 425 5.59 23.65 -20.89
N GLU A 426 4.41 23.04 -20.93
CA GLU A 426 3.65 22.70 -19.74
C GLU A 426 4.21 21.45 -19.08
N LEU A 427 4.52 20.42 -19.88
CA LEU A 427 5.19 19.22 -19.42
C LEU A 427 6.57 19.52 -18.84
N GLN A 428 7.37 20.35 -19.52
CA GLN A 428 8.67 20.77 -19.00
C GLN A 428 8.54 21.58 -17.69
N ALA A 429 7.53 22.46 -17.61
CA ALA A 429 7.23 23.18 -16.38
C ALA A 429 6.84 22.23 -15.24
N TRP A 430 6.09 21.16 -15.50
CA TRP A 430 5.74 20.15 -14.50
C TRP A 430 6.98 19.52 -13.88
N LEU A 431 7.98 19.15 -14.68
CA LEU A 431 9.22 18.53 -14.19
C LEU A 431 10.06 19.49 -13.35
N VAL A 432 10.17 20.75 -13.79
CA VAL A 432 10.86 21.81 -13.04
C VAL A 432 10.14 22.07 -11.72
N GLU A 433 8.82 22.15 -11.74
CA GLU A 433 7.98 22.35 -10.56
C GLU A 433 8.14 21.19 -9.57
N ALA A 434 8.10 19.95 -10.06
CA ALA A 434 8.25 18.74 -9.26
C ALA A 434 9.63 18.68 -8.57
N LYS A 435 10.71 18.93 -9.30
CA LYS A 435 12.09 18.93 -8.79
C LYS A 435 12.40 20.11 -7.86
N GLY A 436 11.81 21.26 -8.13
CA GLY A 436 12.08 22.51 -7.42
C GLY A 436 11.03 22.79 -6.33
N PRO A 437 10.02 23.64 -6.59
CA PRO A 437 9.02 24.05 -5.61
C PRO A 437 8.31 22.91 -4.87
N ALA A 438 7.95 21.81 -5.54
CA ALA A 438 7.25 20.68 -4.93
C ALA A 438 8.18 19.78 -4.10
N GLN A 439 9.49 19.85 -4.31
CA GLN A 439 10.51 19.05 -3.61
C GLN A 439 10.25 17.53 -3.69
N ALA A 440 9.74 17.05 -4.82
CA ALA A 440 9.62 15.62 -5.07
C ALA A 440 11.02 15.00 -5.22
N ILE A 441 11.20 13.79 -4.70
CA ILE A 441 12.51 13.15 -4.58
C ILE A 441 12.76 12.26 -5.80
N ASP A 442 13.94 12.40 -6.41
CA ASP A 442 14.39 11.52 -7.51
C ASP A 442 13.44 11.51 -8.72
N VAL A 443 12.92 12.69 -9.08
CA VAL A 443 12.08 12.88 -10.28
C VAL A 443 12.93 12.63 -11.54
N PRO A 444 12.49 11.79 -12.50
CA PRO A 444 13.25 11.51 -13.70
C PRO A 444 13.42 12.75 -14.61
N ASP A 445 14.41 12.72 -15.48
CA ASP A 445 14.40 13.55 -16.69
C ASP A 445 13.51 12.90 -17.75
N ILE A 446 12.64 13.69 -18.38
CA ILE A 446 11.73 13.20 -19.43
C ILE A 446 12.07 13.93 -20.72
N SER A 447 12.65 13.18 -21.66
CA SER A 447 13.10 13.69 -22.95
C SER A 447 12.48 12.93 -24.13
N THR A 448 11.93 11.75 -23.87
CA THR A 448 11.31 10.88 -24.85
C THR A 448 9.88 10.49 -24.45
N PRO A 449 9.04 10.06 -25.41
CA PRO A 449 7.74 9.48 -25.10
C PRO A 449 7.82 8.31 -24.10
N ALA A 450 8.87 7.47 -24.20
CA ALA A 450 9.06 6.33 -23.31
C ALA A 450 9.26 6.77 -21.84
N ASP A 451 10.04 7.83 -21.61
CA ASP A 451 10.26 8.38 -20.25
C ASP A 451 8.92 8.82 -19.62
N LEU A 452 8.03 9.44 -20.41
CA LEU A 452 6.71 9.86 -19.95
C LEU A 452 5.79 8.67 -19.69
N VAL A 453 5.82 7.66 -20.55
CA VAL A 453 5.09 6.40 -20.34
C VAL A 453 5.49 5.76 -19.02
N ASP A 454 6.79 5.69 -18.72
CA ASP A 454 7.29 5.07 -17.49
C ASP A 454 6.84 5.85 -16.24
N LEU A 455 6.92 7.19 -16.24
CA LEU A 455 6.43 7.99 -15.12
C LEU A 455 4.92 7.80 -14.89
N LEU A 456 4.10 7.88 -15.95
CA LEU A 456 2.64 7.75 -15.82
C LEU A 456 2.23 6.35 -15.38
N THR A 457 2.89 5.32 -15.93
CA THR A 457 2.68 3.93 -15.52
C THR A 457 3.03 3.73 -14.05
N HIS A 458 4.13 4.33 -13.59
CA HIS A 458 4.52 4.24 -12.19
C HIS A 458 3.51 4.91 -11.26
N ILE A 459 3.00 6.11 -11.60
CA ILE A 459 1.96 6.78 -10.80
C ILE A 459 0.70 5.89 -10.68
N ALA A 460 0.25 5.29 -11.79
CA ALA A 460 -0.88 4.36 -11.77
C ALA A 460 -0.59 3.08 -10.95
N HIS A 461 0.64 2.55 -11.00
CA HIS A 461 1.08 1.43 -10.16
C HIS A 461 1.00 1.76 -8.67
N LEU A 462 1.44 2.97 -8.27
CA LEU A 462 1.36 3.45 -6.89
C LEU A 462 -0.10 3.49 -6.40
N SER A 463 -1.01 4.00 -7.23
CA SER A 463 -2.43 4.11 -6.91
C SER A 463 -3.20 2.79 -6.91
N THR A 464 -2.63 1.73 -7.49
CA THR A 464 -3.30 0.44 -7.63
C THR A 464 -2.51 -0.68 -6.96
N SER A 465 -1.76 -1.45 -7.73
CA SER A 465 -1.10 -2.68 -7.26
C SER A 465 -0.18 -2.47 -6.06
N ALA A 466 0.53 -1.33 -5.96
CA ALA A 466 1.39 -1.06 -4.80
C ALA A 466 0.62 -0.80 -3.51
N HIS A 467 -0.44 0.01 -3.59
CA HIS A 467 -1.28 0.35 -2.44
C HIS A 467 -2.14 -0.85 -2.01
N HIS A 468 -2.81 -1.48 -2.97
CA HIS A 468 -3.80 -2.53 -2.68
C HIS A 468 -3.19 -3.89 -2.35
N SER A 469 -1.90 -4.12 -2.60
CA SER A 469 -1.21 -5.32 -2.13
C SER A 469 -0.91 -5.31 -0.63
N VAL A 470 -0.94 -4.14 0.03
CA VAL A 470 -0.53 -3.97 1.44
C VAL A 470 -1.55 -3.26 2.33
N ASN A 471 -2.53 -2.56 1.76
CA ASN A 471 -3.56 -1.83 2.50
C ASN A 471 -4.96 -2.24 2.01
N LEU A 472 -5.99 -1.40 2.21
CA LEU A 472 -7.36 -1.65 1.78
C LEU A 472 -7.89 -2.99 2.33
N ASN A 473 -8.33 -3.88 1.44
CA ASN A 473 -8.90 -5.18 1.78
C ASN A 473 -7.88 -6.09 2.48
N GLN A 474 -6.58 -5.91 2.21
CA GLN A 474 -5.54 -6.77 2.76
C GLN A 474 -5.44 -6.67 4.28
N LEU A 475 -5.83 -5.54 4.89
CA LEU A 475 -5.80 -5.35 6.34
C LEU A 475 -6.63 -6.39 7.09
N ILE A 476 -7.82 -6.73 6.58
CA ILE A 476 -8.72 -7.69 7.23
C ILE A 476 -8.69 -9.07 6.57
N THR A 477 -8.22 -9.18 5.33
CA THR A 477 -8.19 -10.45 4.59
C THR A 477 -6.84 -11.16 4.63
N SER A 478 -5.73 -10.46 4.95
CA SER A 478 -4.39 -11.07 4.96
C SER A 478 -3.45 -10.52 6.04
N ASN A 479 -2.88 -9.33 5.84
CA ASN A 479 -1.72 -8.89 6.61
C ASN A 479 -2.04 -8.41 8.04
N GLY A 480 -3.31 -8.23 8.40
CA GLY A 480 -3.78 -7.98 9.78
C GLY A 480 -4.57 -9.14 10.37
N VAL A 481 -4.39 -10.36 9.84
CA VAL A 481 -5.10 -11.56 10.31
C VAL A 481 -4.44 -12.14 11.56
N LEU A 482 -5.23 -12.27 12.63
CA LEU A 482 -4.86 -12.84 13.91
C LEU A 482 -4.99 -14.37 13.90
N PRO A 483 -4.19 -15.11 14.69
CA PRO A 483 -3.25 -14.63 15.70
C PRO A 483 -1.88 -14.20 15.15
N PHE A 484 -1.59 -14.42 13.86
CA PHE A 484 -0.23 -14.35 13.33
C PHE A 484 0.29 -12.93 13.08
N HIS A 485 -0.62 -11.97 12.86
CA HIS A 485 -0.29 -10.58 12.56
C HIS A 485 -0.88 -9.58 13.57
N PRO A 486 -0.53 -9.64 14.86
CA PRO A 486 -0.97 -8.64 15.80
C PRO A 486 -0.27 -7.30 15.54
N THR A 487 -0.94 -6.20 15.85
CA THR A 487 -0.37 -4.83 15.75
C THR A 487 0.46 -4.41 16.96
N ALA A 488 0.39 -5.20 18.03
CA ALA A 488 1.19 -5.11 19.24
C ALA A 488 1.16 -6.45 19.98
N ILE A 489 2.22 -6.75 20.73
CA ILE A 489 2.19 -7.80 21.75
C ILE A 489 1.92 -7.17 23.13
N TYR A 490 1.37 -7.93 24.07
CA TYR A 490 0.84 -7.47 25.35
C TYR A 490 1.62 -7.97 26.57
N LYS A 491 2.83 -8.48 26.31
CA LYS A 491 3.87 -8.74 27.29
C LYS A 491 5.21 -8.17 26.79
N PRO A 492 6.16 -7.87 27.69
CA PRO A 492 7.50 -7.51 27.29
C PRO A 492 8.11 -8.54 26.35
N VAL A 493 8.95 -8.08 25.42
CA VAL A 493 9.77 -8.97 24.58
C VAL A 493 10.56 -9.92 25.51
N PRO A 494 10.66 -11.23 25.22
CA PRO A 494 11.40 -12.15 26.08
C PRO A 494 12.88 -11.75 26.22
N THR A 495 13.44 -11.87 27.42
CA THR A 495 14.89 -11.70 27.70
C THR A 495 15.64 -13.03 27.63
N GLN A 496 14.92 -14.16 27.67
CA GLN A 496 15.42 -15.52 27.52
C GLN A 496 14.41 -16.37 26.73
N LYS A 497 14.91 -17.43 26.10
CA LYS A 497 14.09 -18.46 25.44
C LYS A 497 13.41 -19.37 26.47
N GLY A 498 12.45 -20.18 26.04
CA GLY A 498 11.72 -21.13 26.86
C GLY A 498 10.32 -20.66 27.24
N ILE A 499 9.69 -19.83 26.40
CA ILE A 499 8.28 -19.51 26.56
C ILE A 499 7.42 -20.74 26.21
N THR A 500 6.28 -20.90 26.88
CA THR A 500 5.41 -22.09 26.74
C THR A 500 3.97 -21.74 26.37
N ASP A 501 3.63 -20.45 26.35
CA ASP A 501 2.27 -19.96 26.08
C ASP A 501 2.36 -18.70 25.22
N VAL A 502 2.32 -18.90 23.89
CA VAL A 502 2.34 -17.83 22.90
C VAL A 502 1.09 -16.95 23.00
N ALA A 503 -0.09 -17.53 23.23
CA ALA A 503 -1.36 -16.81 23.28
C ALA A 503 -1.35 -15.73 24.36
N SER A 504 -0.63 -15.94 25.46
CA SER A 504 -0.47 -14.96 26.53
C SER A 504 0.28 -13.67 26.14
N TYR A 505 0.99 -13.65 25.01
CA TYR A 505 1.64 -12.45 24.46
C TYR A 505 0.72 -11.66 23.52
N LEU A 506 -0.41 -12.24 23.10
CA LEU A 506 -1.26 -11.69 22.05
C LEU A 506 -2.31 -10.70 22.59
N PRO A 507 -2.95 -9.89 21.71
CA PRO A 507 -3.90 -8.87 22.13
C PRO A 507 -5.15 -9.44 22.80
N PRO A 508 -5.66 -8.81 23.88
CA PRO A 508 -6.93 -9.22 24.46
C PRO A 508 -8.08 -8.97 23.48
N LEU A 509 -9.21 -9.64 23.69
CA LEU A 509 -10.37 -9.63 22.77
C LEU A 509 -10.83 -8.22 22.37
N SER A 510 -10.91 -7.29 23.32
CA SER A 510 -11.34 -5.91 23.04
C SER A 510 -10.41 -5.16 22.08
N LYS A 511 -9.12 -5.52 22.06
CA LYS A 511 -8.12 -4.96 21.16
C LYS A 511 -8.17 -5.64 19.80
N CYS A 512 -8.40 -6.95 19.77
CA CYS A 512 -8.66 -7.69 18.53
C CYS A 512 -9.88 -7.13 17.79
N LEU A 513 -11.06 -7.08 18.43
CA LEU A 513 -12.28 -6.58 17.81
C LEU A 513 -12.15 -5.11 17.37
N GLY A 514 -11.47 -4.29 18.19
CA GLY A 514 -11.19 -2.90 17.84
C GLY A 514 -10.31 -2.75 16.60
N PHE A 515 -9.25 -3.55 16.47
CA PHE A 515 -8.40 -3.54 15.28
C PHE A 515 -9.10 -4.14 14.05
N LEU A 516 -9.86 -5.23 14.20
CA LEU A 516 -10.67 -5.79 13.12
C LEU A 516 -11.70 -4.79 12.59
N THR A 517 -12.30 -3.99 13.48
CA THR A 517 -13.16 -2.86 13.10
C THR A 517 -12.41 -1.83 12.25
N VAL A 518 -11.13 -1.56 12.55
CA VAL A 518 -10.29 -0.68 11.72
C VAL A 518 -10.07 -1.33 10.35
N GLY A 519 -9.62 -2.59 10.30
CA GLY A 519 -9.43 -3.31 9.02
C GLY A 519 -10.69 -3.36 8.16
N ALA A 520 -11.85 -3.63 8.76
CA ALA A 520 -13.15 -3.64 8.09
C ALA A 520 -13.54 -2.27 7.51
N ASN A 521 -13.22 -1.17 8.20
CA ASN A 521 -13.45 0.18 7.68
C ASN A 521 -12.53 0.56 6.53
N PHE A 522 -11.36 -0.08 6.45
CA PHE A 522 -10.42 0.13 5.33
C PHE A 522 -10.82 -0.65 4.09
N ALA A 523 -11.54 -1.76 4.25
CA ALA A 523 -12.01 -2.56 3.13
C ALA A 523 -12.99 -1.79 2.23
N ARG A 524 -13.08 -2.21 0.97
CA ARG A 524 -14.02 -1.68 -0.04
C ARG A 524 -14.78 -2.79 -0.78
N PRO A 525 -15.43 -3.73 -0.08
CA PRO A 525 -16.24 -4.78 -0.71
C PRO A 525 -17.38 -4.22 -1.58
N LEU A 526 -17.84 -2.99 -1.31
CA LEU A 526 -18.89 -2.31 -2.08
C LEU A 526 -18.42 -1.79 -3.45
N LEU A 527 -17.11 -1.79 -3.73
CA LEU A 527 -16.55 -1.35 -5.01
C LEU A 527 -16.24 -2.51 -5.96
N VAL A 528 -16.37 -3.75 -5.49
CA VAL A 528 -16.13 -4.97 -6.26
C VAL A 528 -17.14 -5.07 -7.41
N ASP A 529 -16.69 -5.48 -8.59
CA ASP A 529 -17.50 -5.62 -9.82
C ASP A 529 -18.26 -4.34 -10.21
N SER A 530 -17.75 -3.17 -9.81
CA SER A 530 -18.36 -1.87 -10.11
C SER A 530 -17.48 -1.05 -11.05
N ASN A 531 -17.99 0.05 -11.57
CA ASN A 531 -17.20 1.03 -12.34
C ASN A 531 -16.07 1.72 -11.53
N ARG A 532 -15.90 1.34 -10.26
CA ARG A 532 -14.76 1.74 -9.42
C ARG A 532 -13.66 0.70 -9.33
N SER A 533 -13.84 -0.50 -9.90
CA SER A 533 -12.79 -1.52 -10.00
C SER A 533 -11.72 -1.15 -11.03
N MET A 534 -10.49 -1.63 -10.86
CA MET A 534 -9.33 -1.29 -11.69
C MET A 534 -9.57 -1.45 -13.20
N VAL A 535 -10.42 -2.40 -13.61
CA VAL A 535 -10.85 -2.56 -15.00
C VAL A 535 -11.30 -1.24 -15.61
N HIS A 536 -12.00 -0.41 -14.86
CA HIS A 536 -12.58 0.86 -15.30
C HIS A 536 -11.67 2.09 -15.05
N MET A 537 -10.35 1.90 -14.86
CA MET A 537 -9.43 2.99 -14.55
C MET A 537 -9.53 4.17 -15.51
N PHE A 538 -9.56 3.90 -16.81
CA PHE A 538 -9.61 4.91 -17.87
C PHE A 538 -11.01 5.11 -18.46
N ASP A 539 -12.00 4.39 -17.95
CA ASP A 539 -13.37 4.35 -18.43
C ASP A 539 -14.19 5.51 -17.81
N ASP A 540 -14.00 6.70 -18.39
CA ASP A 540 -14.70 7.93 -18.02
C ASP A 540 -15.24 8.62 -19.27
N ASP A 541 -16.57 8.60 -19.44
CA ASP A 541 -17.21 9.11 -20.67
C ASP A 541 -16.86 10.57 -20.98
N VAL A 542 -16.82 11.41 -19.94
CA VAL A 542 -16.53 12.84 -20.09
C VAL A 542 -15.09 13.04 -20.55
N MET A 543 -14.13 12.39 -19.90
CA MET A 543 -12.73 12.44 -20.31
C MET A 543 -12.54 11.84 -21.72
N LEU A 544 -13.04 10.63 -21.97
CA LEU A 544 -12.84 9.90 -23.22
C LEU A 544 -13.51 10.56 -24.43
N SER A 545 -14.63 11.27 -24.24
CA SER A 545 -15.27 12.06 -25.31
C SER A 545 -14.37 13.16 -25.87
N ARG A 546 -13.44 13.68 -25.05
CA ARG A 546 -12.47 14.73 -25.41
C ARG A 546 -11.10 14.17 -25.79
N MET A 547 -10.83 12.89 -25.53
CA MET A 547 -9.59 12.22 -25.95
C MET A 547 -9.63 11.90 -27.45
N ASN A 548 -8.48 11.57 -28.05
CA ASN A 548 -8.44 11.09 -29.44
C ASN A 548 -8.91 9.62 -29.55
N GLN A 549 -9.14 9.15 -30.79
CA GLN A 549 -9.63 7.80 -31.03
C GLN A 549 -8.67 6.71 -30.53
N VAL A 550 -7.36 6.92 -30.69
CA VAL A 550 -6.32 5.96 -30.25
C VAL A 550 -6.43 5.71 -28.74
N THR A 551 -6.64 6.77 -27.95
CA THR A 551 -6.80 6.67 -26.50
C THR A 551 -8.08 5.93 -26.12
N ARG A 552 -9.18 6.17 -26.83
CA ARG A 552 -10.45 5.43 -26.61
C ARG A 552 -10.31 3.95 -26.92
N ASP A 553 -9.66 3.61 -28.03
CA ASP A 553 -9.42 2.22 -28.42
C ASP A 553 -8.50 1.53 -27.39
N ALA A 554 -7.48 2.25 -26.90
CA ALA A 554 -6.60 1.75 -25.84
C ALA A 554 -7.34 1.48 -24.53
N ASN A 555 -8.33 2.29 -24.14
CA ASN A 555 -9.20 2.01 -22.99
C ASN A 555 -9.96 0.69 -23.18
N GLY A 556 -10.56 0.48 -24.36
CA GLY A 556 -11.28 -0.76 -24.65
C GLY A 556 -10.39 -2.01 -24.59
N ALA A 557 -9.15 -1.91 -25.07
CA ALA A 557 -8.16 -2.98 -24.96
C ALA A 557 -7.73 -3.23 -23.50
N PHE A 558 -7.46 -2.16 -22.75
CA PHE A 558 -7.08 -2.22 -21.34
C PHE A 558 -8.15 -2.92 -20.49
N MET A 559 -9.42 -2.55 -20.64
CA MET A 559 -10.53 -3.19 -19.92
C MET A 559 -10.59 -4.68 -20.20
N LYS A 560 -10.48 -5.08 -21.47
CA LYS A 560 -10.51 -6.49 -21.89
C LYS A 560 -9.36 -7.29 -21.27
N ASP A 561 -8.15 -6.75 -21.26
CA ASP A 561 -6.98 -7.40 -20.69
C ASP A 561 -7.13 -7.59 -19.17
N LEU A 562 -7.64 -6.58 -18.47
CA LEU A 562 -7.86 -6.66 -17.03
C LEU A 562 -9.00 -7.60 -16.63
N GLN A 563 -10.07 -7.69 -17.43
CA GLN A 563 -11.14 -8.67 -17.23
C GLN A 563 -10.65 -10.11 -17.41
N ALA A 564 -9.80 -10.34 -18.42
CA ALA A 564 -9.15 -11.63 -18.61
C ALA A 564 -8.27 -11.98 -17.40
N ARG A 565 -7.48 -11.01 -16.91
CA ARG A 565 -6.65 -11.21 -15.72
C ARG A 565 -7.48 -11.48 -14.47
N SER A 566 -8.58 -10.76 -14.27
CA SER A 566 -9.51 -11.00 -13.16
C SER A 566 -10.02 -12.44 -13.16
N SER A 567 -10.40 -12.95 -14.33
CA SER A 567 -10.85 -14.34 -14.47
C SER A 567 -9.80 -15.35 -14.01
N GLU A 568 -8.52 -15.12 -14.35
CA GLU A 568 -7.40 -15.97 -13.90
C GLU A 568 -7.20 -15.92 -12.38
N VAL A 569 -7.20 -14.71 -11.79
CA VAL A 569 -6.99 -14.54 -10.34
C VAL A 569 -8.15 -15.16 -9.55
N ARG A 570 -9.38 -14.96 -10.00
CA ARG A 570 -10.59 -15.53 -9.37
C ARG A 570 -10.63 -17.04 -9.44
N ALA A 571 -10.20 -17.63 -10.55
CA ALA A 571 -10.15 -19.09 -10.74
C ALA A 571 -9.03 -19.79 -9.97
N ARG A 572 -8.08 -19.04 -9.39
CA ARG A 572 -6.96 -19.60 -8.62
C ARG A 572 -7.48 -20.42 -7.44
N ASP A 573 -6.89 -21.59 -7.25
CA ASP A 573 -7.14 -22.52 -6.14
C ASP A 573 -5.81 -23.16 -5.70
N PHE A 574 -5.85 -23.93 -4.63
CA PHE A 574 -4.73 -24.77 -4.20
C PHE A 574 -4.48 -25.89 -5.21
N ASP A 575 -3.21 -26.20 -5.46
CA ASP A 575 -2.80 -27.40 -6.17
C ASP A 575 -2.89 -28.65 -5.28
N GLN A 576 -2.47 -29.79 -5.83
CA GLN A 576 -2.47 -31.08 -5.14
C GLN A 576 -1.57 -31.13 -3.89
N ASP A 577 -0.60 -30.22 -3.78
CA ASP A 577 0.32 -30.11 -2.65
C ASP A 577 -0.20 -29.12 -1.58
N GLY A 578 -1.42 -28.59 -1.77
CA GLY A 578 -2.01 -27.59 -0.89
C GLY A 578 -1.37 -26.20 -1.06
N LEU A 579 -0.75 -25.93 -2.21
CA LEU A 579 -0.09 -24.65 -2.48
C LEU A 579 -0.82 -23.86 -3.56
N ALA A 580 -0.92 -22.55 -3.37
CA ALA A 580 -1.33 -21.60 -4.40
C ALA A 580 -0.16 -20.66 -4.67
N GLN A 581 0.34 -20.67 -5.91
CA GLN A 581 1.56 -19.96 -6.29
C GLN A 581 2.78 -20.30 -5.42
N GLY A 582 2.89 -21.56 -4.97
CA GLY A 582 3.94 -22.01 -4.06
C GLY A 582 3.78 -21.55 -2.60
N MET A 583 2.63 -20.99 -2.24
CA MET A 583 2.30 -20.55 -0.88
C MET A 583 1.24 -21.45 -0.26
N PRO A 584 1.30 -21.75 1.05
CA PRO A 584 0.25 -22.49 1.75
C PRO A 584 -0.97 -21.62 2.09
N PHE A 585 -1.24 -20.58 1.30
CA PHE A 585 -2.44 -19.76 1.40
C PHE A 585 -2.82 -19.20 0.03
N LEU A 586 -4.11 -18.91 -0.15
CA LEU A 586 -4.67 -18.42 -1.39
C LEU A 586 -4.74 -16.89 -1.38
N TRP A 587 -3.77 -16.25 -2.04
CA TRP A 587 -3.73 -14.80 -2.18
C TRP A 587 -4.42 -14.36 -3.47
N LYS A 588 -5.40 -13.45 -3.39
CA LYS A 588 -6.16 -12.89 -4.54
C LYS A 588 -6.24 -11.36 -4.50
N ALA A 589 -5.31 -10.72 -3.81
CA ALA A 589 -5.37 -9.28 -3.51
C ALA A 589 -5.41 -8.37 -4.73
N LEU A 590 -4.78 -8.79 -5.82
CA LEU A 590 -4.61 -7.99 -7.04
C LEU A 590 -5.56 -8.45 -8.16
N ASP A 591 -6.76 -8.90 -7.79
CA ASP A 591 -7.87 -9.08 -8.74
C ASP A 591 -8.36 -7.70 -9.24
N PRO A 592 -8.26 -7.39 -10.55
CA PRO A 592 -8.63 -6.08 -11.10
C PRO A 592 -10.11 -5.71 -10.94
N GLU A 593 -11.00 -6.69 -10.77
CA GLU A 593 -12.42 -6.42 -10.51
C GLU A 593 -12.72 -6.19 -9.03
N THR A 594 -11.75 -6.45 -8.15
CA THR A 594 -11.90 -6.31 -6.69
C THR A 594 -11.20 -5.07 -6.16
N ILE A 595 -10.07 -4.67 -6.74
CA ILE A 595 -9.32 -3.49 -6.28
C ILE A 595 -9.78 -2.21 -6.99
N PRO A 596 -9.85 -1.07 -6.29
CA PRO A 596 -10.16 0.22 -6.92
C PRO A 596 -9.10 0.69 -7.91
N TRP A 597 -9.45 1.59 -8.83
CA TRP A 597 -8.47 2.25 -9.71
C TRP A 597 -7.78 3.48 -9.09
N SER A 598 -8.06 3.82 -7.82
CA SER A 598 -7.47 4.98 -7.12
C SER A 598 -7.12 4.70 -5.66
N LEU A 599 -6.40 5.63 -5.03
CA LEU A 599 -6.10 5.66 -3.60
C LEU A 599 -7.38 5.96 -2.79
N SER A 600 -8.18 4.92 -2.51
CA SER A 600 -9.53 5.05 -1.94
C SER A 600 -9.62 5.10 -0.40
N ILE A 601 -8.50 4.89 0.31
CA ILE A 601 -8.44 4.83 1.78
C ILE A 601 -7.06 5.23 2.29
#